data_AF-A0A2E0L2K8-F1
#
_entry.id   AF-A0A2E0L2K8-F1
#
_cell.length_a   1.000
_cell.length_b   1.000
_cell.length_c   1.000
_cell.angle_alpha   90.00
_cell.angle_beta   90.00
_cell.angle_gamma   90.00
#
_symmetry.space_group_name_H-M   'P 1'
#
loop_
_entity.id
_entity.type
_entity.pdbx_description
1 polymer ?
#
loop_
_entity_poly.entity_id
_entity_poly.type
_entity_poly.pdbx_seq_one_letter_code
_entity_poly.pdbx_strand_id
1 'polypeptide(L)'
;PPHRGTLLEPVSPEQVAADPEGYKTVLRELERGLRMVTGRPTVRSATPGWIGIECASEAMAIWLLRAIVVENISVRREDRILYFPAGPGFRLEKEIKSVITVVAKTNHYWQEHAQTLG
;
A
#
# COMPACT_ATOMS: atom_id res chain seq x y z
N PRO A 1 -0.38 17.33 -10.79
CA PRO A 1 -0.14 16.43 -9.62
C PRO A 1 1.27 15.82 -9.70
N PRO A 2 2.19 16.18 -8.81
CA PRO A 2 3.59 15.79 -8.92
C PRO A 2 3.75 14.34 -8.43
N HIS A 3 3.64 13.41 -9.38
CA HIS A 3 4.22 12.05 -9.52
C HIS A 3 3.55 11.31 -10.70
N ARG A 4 2.91 12.03 -11.65
CA ARG A 4 2.33 11.43 -12.85
C ARG A 4 3.48 10.98 -13.76
N GLY A 5 3.97 9.75 -13.60
CA GLY A 5 4.91 9.12 -14.54
C GLY A 5 5.92 8.11 -13.99
N THR A 6 6.15 8.02 -12.67
CA THR A 6 7.14 7.08 -12.12
C THR A 6 6.47 6.16 -11.12
N LEU A 7 6.67 4.85 -11.32
CA LEU A 7 6.22 3.81 -10.41
C LEU A 7 6.79 4.04 -9.01
N LEU A 8 5.94 4.12 -7.99
CA LEU A 8 6.39 4.12 -6.60
C LEU A 8 6.81 2.70 -6.22
N GLU A 9 8.08 2.52 -5.90
CA GLU A 9 8.70 1.24 -5.58
C GLU A 9 9.08 1.16 -4.10
N PRO A 10 9.16 -0.04 -3.51
CA PRO A 10 9.75 -0.23 -2.18
C PRO A 10 11.21 0.23 -2.16
N VAL A 11 11.72 0.62 -1.01
CA VAL A 11 13.17 0.80 -0.82
C VAL A 11 13.84 -0.55 -0.54
N SER A 12 15.16 -0.61 -0.70
CA SER A 12 15.92 -1.83 -0.40
C SER A 12 16.04 -2.09 1.12
N PRO A 13 16.28 -3.34 1.55
CA PRO A 13 16.55 -3.66 2.95
C PRO A 13 17.73 -2.89 3.56
N GLU A 14 18.77 -2.60 2.78
CA GLU A 14 19.93 -1.83 3.21
C GLU A 14 19.55 -0.37 3.52
N GLN A 15 18.67 0.23 2.71
CA GLN A 15 18.17 1.58 2.96
C GLN A 15 17.32 1.64 4.24
N VAL A 16 16.54 0.59 4.53
CA VAL A 16 15.81 0.48 5.80
C VAL A 16 16.77 0.31 6.97
N ALA A 17 17.81 -0.51 6.83
CA ALA A 17 18.81 -0.73 7.87
C ALA A 17 19.60 0.54 8.20
N ALA A 18 19.78 1.44 7.24
CA ALA A 18 20.44 2.73 7.43
C ALA A 18 19.61 3.73 8.27
N ASP A 19 18.27 3.63 8.25
CA ASP A 19 17.37 4.42 9.10
C ASP A 19 16.15 3.62 9.60
N PRO A 20 16.33 2.77 10.62
CA PRO A 20 15.24 1.94 11.13
C PRO A 20 14.14 2.73 11.84
N GLU A 21 14.48 3.86 12.48
CA GLU A 21 13.51 4.67 13.23
C GLU A 21 12.64 5.54 12.31
N GLY A 22 13.23 6.09 11.24
CA GLY A 22 12.48 6.73 10.17
C GLY A 22 11.52 5.74 9.51
N TYR A 23 11.98 4.51 9.23
CA TYR A 23 11.13 3.47 8.67
C TYR A 23 9.96 3.11 9.60
N LYS A 24 10.20 2.93 10.90
CA LYS A 24 9.14 2.71 11.90
C LYS A 24 8.13 3.85 11.94
N THR A 25 8.57 5.10 11.77
CA THR A 25 7.70 6.27 11.75
C THR A 25 6.81 6.28 10.51
N VAL A 26 7.36 6.06 9.33
CA VAL A 26 6.60 5.92 8.08
C VAL A 26 5.60 4.77 8.17
N LEU A 27 6.03 3.64 8.71
CA LEU A 27 5.20 2.45 8.93
C LEU A 27 3.99 2.72 9.83
N ARG A 28 4.12 3.56 10.86
CA ARG A 28 2.99 3.97 11.72
C ARG A 28 2.00 4.85 10.98
N GLU A 29 2.47 5.80 10.17
CA GLU A 29 1.59 6.67 9.39
C GLU A 29 0.83 5.91 8.30
N LEU A 30 1.52 5.02 7.58
CA LEU A 30 0.87 4.15 6.59
C LEU A 30 -0.15 3.22 7.25
N GLU A 31 0.19 2.62 8.39
CA GLU A 31 -0.74 1.75 9.13
C GLU A 31 -2.01 2.51 9.55
N ARG A 32 -1.85 3.70 10.13
CA ARG A 32 -2.97 4.55 10.53
C ARG A 32 -3.84 4.92 9.32
N GLY A 33 -3.23 5.38 8.24
CA GLY A 33 -3.94 5.81 7.03
C GLY A 33 -4.66 4.66 6.33
N LEU A 34 -3.98 3.53 6.12
CA LEU A 34 -4.55 2.35 5.46
C LEU A 34 -5.74 1.79 6.24
N ARG A 35 -5.63 1.67 7.57
CA ARG A 35 -6.76 1.24 8.42
C ARG A 35 -7.94 2.20 8.34
N MET A 36 -7.67 3.50 8.38
CA MET A 36 -8.71 4.53 8.33
C MET A 36 -9.53 4.48 7.03
N VAL A 37 -8.88 4.27 5.88
CA VAL A 37 -9.56 4.32 4.57
C VAL A 37 -10.11 2.98 4.09
N THR A 38 -9.63 1.86 4.64
CA THR A 38 -10.07 0.52 4.22
C THR A 38 -10.88 -0.23 5.27
N GLY A 39 -10.72 0.11 6.56
CA GLY A 39 -11.25 -0.68 7.67
C GLY A 39 -10.57 -2.05 7.84
N ARG A 40 -9.46 -2.31 7.14
CA ARG A 40 -8.81 -3.64 7.09
C ARG A 40 -7.61 -3.74 8.03
N PRO A 41 -7.30 -4.94 8.55
CA PRO A 41 -6.05 -5.18 9.27
C PRO A 41 -4.84 -4.87 8.39
N THR A 42 -3.82 -4.28 9.00
CA THR A 42 -2.51 -4.06 8.38
C THR A 42 -1.53 -5.14 8.83
N VAL A 43 -0.62 -5.53 7.94
CA VAL A 43 0.37 -6.58 8.18
C VAL A 43 1.77 -5.98 8.06
N ARG A 44 2.65 -6.24 9.04
CA ARG A 44 4.08 -5.93 8.92
C ARG A 44 4.73 -7.00 8.05
N SER A 45 5.44 -6.60 7.00
CA SER A 45 6.16 -7.54 6.15
C SER A 45 7.42 -8.05 6.84
N ALA A 46 7.75 -9.34 6.65
CA ALA A 46 9.05 -9.88 7.01
C ALA A 46 10.18 -9.35 6.11
N THR A 47 9.84 -8.88 4.90
CA THR A 47 10.77 -8.19 4.00
C THR A 47 10.69 -6.68 4.24
N PRO A 48 11.80 -6.00 4.62
CA PRO A 48 11.82 -4.55 4.71
C PRO A 48 11.45 -3.86 3.39
N GLY A 49 10.95 -2.63 3.47
CA GLY A 49 10.49 -1.86 2.31
C GLY A 49 8.99 -1.97 2.02
N TRP A 50 8.23 -2.69 2.87
CA TRP A 50 6.85 -3.06 2.60
C TRP A 50 5.93 -2.95 3.82
N ILE A 51 4.67 -2.58 3.58
CA ILE A 51 3.55 -2.67 4.53
C ILE A 51 2.32 -3.30 3.87
N GLY A 52 1.65 -4.22 4.56
CA GLY A 52 0.53 -4.99 4.02
C GLY A 52 -0.85 -4.56 4.51
N ILE A 53 -1.89 -4.92 3.75
CA ILE A 53 -3.28 -5.02 4.22
C ILE A 53 -3.85 -6.41 3.94
N GLU A 54 -4.74 -6.89 4.80
CA GLU A 54 -5.47 -8.14 4.57
C GLU A 54 -6.79 -7.90 3.81
N CYS A 55 -6.88 -8.48 2.61
CA CYS A 55 -8.08 -8.47 1.78
C CYS A 55 -9.08 -9.55 2.23
N ALA A 56 -10.37 -9.30 2.00
CA ALA A 56 -11.44 -10.21 2.44
C ALA A 56 -11.45 -11.53 1.67
N SER A 57 -10.91 -11.53 0.45
CA SER A 57 -10.83 -12.69 -0.43
C SER A 57 -9.66 -12.55 -1.39
N GLU A 58 -9.28 -13.65 -2.02
CA GLU A 58 -8.29 -13.63 -3.10
C GLU A 58 -8.80 -12.84 -4.32
N ALA A 59 -10.10 -12.92 -4.62
CA ALA A 59 -10.72 -12.15 -5.69
C ALA A 59 -10.52 -10.64 -5.49
N MET A 60 -10.75 -10.15 -4.26
CA MET A 60 -10.49 -8.77 -3.91
C MET A 60 -9.00 -8.42 -4.04
N ALA A 61 -8.11 -9.27 -3.54
CA ALA A 61 -6.67 -9.04 -3.61
C ALA A 61 -6.18 -8.93 -5.07
N ILE A 62 -6.64 -9.82 -5.95
CA ILE A 62 -6.31 -9.81 -7.38
C ILE A 62 -6.86 -8.56 -8.06
N TRP A 63 -8.11 -8.19 -7.77
CA TRP A 63 -8.74 -7.02 -8.37
C TRP A 63 -8.05 -5.73 -7.95
N LEU A 64 -7.81 -5.55 -6.64
CA LEU A 64 -7.13 -4.38 -6.10
C LEU A 64 -5.69 -4.27 -6.59
N LEU A 65 -4.94 -5.37 -6.66
CA LEU A 65 -3.59 -5.36 -7.23
C LEU A 65 -3.59 -4.75 -8.63
N ARG A 66 -4.49 -5.22 -9.50
CA ARG A 66 -4.57 -4.72 -10.89
C ARG A 66 -4.94 -3.24 -10.92
N ALA A 67 -5.90 -2.82 -10.10
CA ALA A 67 -6.33 -1.43 -10.05
C ALA A 67 -5.24 -0.49 -9.51
N ILE A 68 -4.48 -0.90 -8.48
CA ILE A 68 -3.45 -0.08 -7.83
C ILE A 68 -2.21 0.06 -8.71
N VAL A 69 -1.81 -0.99 -9.43
CA VAL A 69 -0.65 -0.92 -10.34
C VAL A 69 -0.87 0.11 -11.45
N VAL A 70 -2.10 0.24 -11.96
CA VAL A 70 -2.47 1.27 -12.97
C VAL A 70 -2.32 2.70 -12.42
N GLU A 71 -2.36 2.87 -11.10
CA GLU A 71 -2.14 4.16 -10.42
C GLU A 71 -0.66 4.43 -10.11
N ASN A 72 0.27 3.66 -10.68
CA ASN A 72 1.73 3.77 -10.50
C ASN A 72 2.21 3.51 -9.07
N ILE A 73 1.61 2.53 -8.39
CA ILE A 73 2.13 2.02 -7.12
C ILE A 73 2.44 0.53 -7.29
N SER A 74 3.66 0.14 -6.95
CA SER A 74 4.05 -1.27 -6.92
C SER A 74 3.23 -2.03 -5.89
N VAL A 75 2.80 -3.24 -6.23
CA VAL A 75 2.07 -4.10 -5.29
C VAL A 75 2.66 -5.50 -5.35
N ARG A 76 3.02 -6.03 -4.18
CA ARG A 76 3.34 -7.45 -4.00
C ARG A 76 2.16 -8.15 -3.34
N ARG A 77 1.73 -9.28 -3.89
CA ARG A 77 0.63 -10.09 -3.32
C ARG A 77 1.18 -11.40 -2.78
N GLU A 78 0.75 -11.75 -1.58
CA GLU A 78 0.93 -13.06 -0.96
C GLU A 78 -0.45 -13.50 -0.46
N ASP A 79 -1.06 -14.49 -1.11
CA ASP A 79 -2.45 -14.93 -0.87
C ASP A 79 -3.45 -13.75 -0.87
N ARG A 80 -4.05 -13.46 0.29
CA ARG A 80 -5.00 -12.36 0.50
C ARG A 80 -4.33 -11.07 1.01
N ILE A 81 -3.01 -11.02 1.11
CA ILE A 81 -2.28 -9.86 1.61
C ILE A 81 -1.71 -9.07 0.42
N LEU A 82 -1.97 -7.76 0.41
CA LEU A 82 -1.35 -6.82 -0.53
C LEU A 82 -0.35 -5.95 0.21
N TYR A 83 0.90 -5.99 -0.25
CA TYR A 83 2.00 -5.19 0.26
C TYR A 83 2.26 -3.98 -0.64
N PHE A 84 2.44 -2.82 0.00
CA PHE A 84 2.72 -1.53 -0.61
C PHE A 84 4.11 -1.03 -0.21
N PRO A 85 4.75 -0.22 -1.06
CA PRO A 85 6.01 0.44 -0.77
C PRO A 85 5.99 1.22 0.53
N ALA A 86 7.06 1.07 1.30
CA ALA A 86 7.37 1.90 2.44
C ALA A 86 8.88 2.12 2.48
N GLY A 87 9.34 3.28 2.95
CA GLY A 87 10.76 3.54 3.14
C GLY A 87 10.97 4.70 4.10
N PRO A 88 12.13 4.78 4.79
CA PRO A 88 12.38 5.80 5.81
C PRO A 88 12.30 7.23 5.27
N GLY A 89 12.61 7.44 3.98
CA GLY A 89 12.52 8.75 3.33
C GLY A 89 11.12 9.13 2.81
N PHE A 90 10.10 8.29 2.99
CA PHE A 90 8.74 8.59 2.53
C PHE A 90 8.12 9.72 3.36
N ARG A 91 7.53 10.70 2.69
CA ARG A 91 6.96 11.89 3.32
C ARG A 91 5.44 11.82 3.36
N LEU A 92 4.87 12.38 4.41
CA LEU A 92 3.42 12.40 4.65
C LEU A 92 2.66 12.99 3.45
N GLU A 93 3.08 14.16 2.97
CA GLU A 93 2.37 14.89 1.91
C GLU A 93 2.61 14.34 0.49
N LYS A 94 3.49 13.35 0.34
CA LYS A 94 3.87 12.79 -0.95
C LYS A 94 3.68 11.28 -1.00
N GLU A 95 4.73 10.51 -0.76
CA GLU A 95 4.74 9.07 -1.00
C GLU A 95 3.68 8.36 -0.12
N ILE A 96 3.57 8.75 1.15
CA ILE A 96 2.57 8.20 2.08
C ILE A 96 1.14 8.54 1.63
N LYS A 97 0.87 9.82 1.33
CA LYS A 97 -0.43 10.26 0.82
C LYS A 97 -0.81 9.54 -0.48
N SER A 98 0.13 9.35 -1.39
CA SER A 98 -0.13 8.64 -2.65
C SER A 98 -0.60 7.20 -2.41
N VAL A 99 0.10 6.44 -1.56
CA VAL A 99 -0.31 5.07 -1.18
C VAL A 99 -1.70 5.06 -0.59
N ILE A 100 -1.96 5.91 0.42
CA ILE A 100 -3.27 5.94 1.09
C ILE A 100 -4.39 6.33 0.11
N THR A 101 -4.17 7.34 -0.74
CA THR A 101 -5.19 7.85 -1.67
C THR A 101 -5.56 6.80 -2.71
N VAL A 102 -4.58 6.12 -3.29
CA VAL A 102 -4.81 5.08 -4.30
C VAL A 102 -5.49 3.86 -3.69
N VAL A 103 -5.06 3.41 -2.50
CA VAL A 103 -5.70 2.31 -1.80
C VAL A 103 -7.14 2.66 -1.42
N ALA A 104 -7.40 3.89 -0.93
CA ALA A 104 -8.74 4.35 -0.63
C ALA A 104 -9.66 4.32 -1.86
N LYS A 105 -9.19 4.91 -2.96
CA LYS A 105 -9.90 4.97 -4.24
C LYS A 105 -10.27 3.56 -4.72
N THR A 106 -9.28 2.68 -4.83
CA THR A 106 -9.49 1.32 -5.37
C THR A 106 -10.34 0.45 -4.44
N ASN A 107 -10.16 0.55 -3.12
CA ASN A 107 -11.03 -0.13 -2.16
C ASN A 107 -12.49 0.31 -2.31
N HIS A 108 -12.75 1.61 -2.47
CA HIS A 108 -14.09 2.14 -2.70
C HIS A 108 -14.73 1.58 -3.98
N TYR A 109 -14.01 1.61 -5.12
CA TYR A 109 -14.49 0.99 -6.37
C TYR A 109 -14.83 -0.49 -6.20
N TRP A 110 -14.02 -1.24 -5.44
CA TRP A 110 -14.31 -2.64 -5.16
C TRP A 110 -15.63 -2.82 -4.40
N GLN A 111 -15.85 -2.03 -3.35
CA GLN A 111 -17.07 -2.10 -2.54
C GLN A 111 -18.33 -1.74 -3.33
N GLU A 112 -18.26 -0.72 -4.19
CA GLU A 112 -19.45 -0.23 -4.88
C GLU A 112 -19.80 -0.99 -6.17
N HIS A 113 -18.80 -1.54 -6.88
CA HIS A 113 -19.01 -1.98 -8.26
C HIS A 113 -18.45 -3.35 -8.61
N ALA A 114 -17.39 -3.81 -7.94
CA ALA A 114 -16.74 -5.06 -8.31
C ALA A 114 -17.31 -6.28 -7.57
N GLN A 115 -17.86 -6.09 -6.35
CA GLN A 115 -18.53 -7.17 -5.61
C GLN A 115 -19.79 -7.70 -6.29
N THR A 116 -20.42 -6.93 -7.16
CA THR A 116 -21.65 -7.30 -7.87
C THR A 116 -21.41 -8.11 -9.15
N LEU A 117 -20.14 -8.29 -9.55
CA LEU A 117 -19.75 -9.04 -10.76
C LEU A 117 -19.26 -10.47 -10.45
N GLY A 118 -19.41 -10.93 -9.21
CA GLY A 118 -18.97 -12.26 -8.74
C GLY A 118 -20.12 -13.19 -8.40
#